data_AF-A0A1H4YGT3-F1
#
_entry.id   AF-A0A1H4YGT3-F1
#
_cell.length_a   1.000
_cell.length_b   1.000
_cell.length_c   1.000
_cell.angle_alpha   90.00
_cell.angle_beta   90.00
_cell.angle_gamma   90.00
#
_symmetry.space_group_name_H-M   'P 1'
#
loop_
_entity.id
_entity.type
_entity.pdbx_description
1 polymer ?
#
loop_
_entity_poly.entity_id
_entity_poly.type
_entity_poly.pdbx_seq_one_letter_code
_entity_poly.pdbx_strand_id
1 'polypeptide(L)'
;MSSRGPYRRHSAPFKLQLCQDIRAGVIGRRDAQRTHHISANLIHMWLTQFDRGELTSEEAEASVIAEYEAKIAALERKVGQLTMELDLVKKTSRPPHGASSGRSSIVTGPGGALSDGGAKL
;
A
#
# COMPACT_ATOMS: atom_id res chain seq x y z
N MET A 1 14.00 15.43 19.36
CA MET A 1 13.71 14.08 19.87
C MET A 1 14.73 13.15 19.23
N SER A 2 15.73 12.66 19.96
CA SER A 2 16.74 11.76 19.38
C SER A 2 16.07 10.48 18.90
N SER A 3 16.27 10.14 17.63
CA SER A 3 15.87 8.83 17.11
C SER A 3 16.59 7.76 17.95
N ARG A 4 15.81 6.88 18.58
CA ARG A 4 16.37 5.74 19.30
C ARG A 4 17.19 4.94 18.29
N GLY A 5 18.48 4.74 18.60
CA GLY A 5 19.38 3.98 17.73
C GLY A 5 18.83 2.57 17.47
N PRO A 6 19.31 1.89 16.40
CA PRO A 6 18.80 0.59 16.01
C PRO A 6 18.82 -0.38 17.19
N TYR A 7 17.66 -0.91 17.56
CA TYR A 7 17.54 -1.93 18.59
C TYR A 7 18.35 -3.17 18.18
N ARG A 8 19.10 -3.75 19.12
CA ARG A 8 19.77 -5.04 18.92
C ARG A 8 18.70 -6.10 18.65
N ARG A 9 18.70 -6.67 17.45
CA ARG A 9 17.81 -7.77 17.06
C ARG A 9 18.61 -9.07 17.02
N HIS A 10 18.03 -10.11 17.58
CA HIS A 10 18.54 -11.48 17.49
C HIS A 10 17.67 -12.25 16.51
N SER A 11 18.28 -13.14 15.72
CA SER A 11 17.56 -13.94 14.73
C SER A 11 16.71 -15.03 15.39
N ALA A 12 15.59 -15.37 14.76
CA ALA A 12 14.68 -16.43 15.18
C ALA A 12 15.38 -17.78 15.43
N PRO A 13 16.24 -18.29 14.51
CA PRO A 13 16.95 -19.54 14.76
C PRO A 13 17.88 -19.45 15.96
N PHE A 14 18.52 -18.29 16.19
CA PHE A 14 19.36 -18.09 17.37
C PHE A 14 18.54 -18.14 18.67
N LYS A 15 17.39 -17.45 18.72
CA LYS A 15 16.50 -17.48 19.90
C LYS A 15 16.02 -18.89 20.21
N LEU A 16 15.62 -19.65 19.18
CA LEU A 16 15.16 -21.04 19.32
C LEU A 16 16.27 -21.93 19.87
N GLN A 17 17.46 -21.89 19.26
CA GLN A 17 18.59 -22.69 19.70
C GLN A 17 18.95 -22.36 21.15
N LEU A 18 19.01 -21.07 21.50
CA LEU A 18 19.33 -20.64 22.85
C LEU A 18 18.29 -21.15 23.88
N CYS A 19 17.00 -21.10 23.56
CA CYS A 19 15.96 -21.60 24.44
C CYS A 19 16.02 -23.13 24.59
N GLN A 20 16.27 -23.85 23.49
CA GLN A 20 16.45 -25.30 23.50
C GLN A 20 17.65 -25.71 24.36
N ASP A 21 18.80 -25.06 24.18
CA ASP A 21 20.02 -25.35 24.92
C ASP A 21 19.86 -25.08 26.43
N ILE A 22 19.16 -24.01 26.79
CA ILE A 22 18.85 -23.71 28.20
C ILE A 22 17.89 -24.74 28.78
N ARG A 23 16.87 -25.18 28.03
CA ARG A 23 15.89 -26.17 28.50
C ARG A 23 16.46 -27.58 28.56
N ALA A 24 17.36 -27.92 27.65
CA ALA A 24 18.11 -29.17 27.65
C ALA A 24 19.22 -29.19 28.72
N GLY A 25 19.52 -28.06 29.35
CA GLY A 25 20.56 -27.94 30.37
C GLY A 25 21.99 -27.92 29.82
N VAL A 26 22.14 -27.74 28.50
CA VAL A 26 23.45 -27.63 27.82
C VAL A 26 24.14 -26.33 28.22
N ILE A 27 23.38 -25.24 28.38
CA ILE A 27 23.90 -23.95 28.86
C ILE A 27 23.08 -23.44 30.04
N GLY A 28 23.76 -22.88 31.04
CA GLY A 28 23.11 -22.16 32.13
C GLY A 28 22.60 -20.79 31.68
N ARG A 29 21.52 -20.30 32.29
CA ARG A 29 21.01 -18.93 32.02
C ARG A 29 22.08 -17.86 32.24
N ARG A 30 22.92 -17.99 33.28
CA ARG A 30 24.01 -17.04 33.54
C ARG A 30 25.11 -17.08 32.48
N ASP A 31 25.40 -18.26 31.95
CA ASP A 31 26.40 -18.42 30.90
C ASP A 31 25.88 -17.83 29.60
N ALA A 32 24.61 -18.06 29.26
CA ALA A 32 23.93 -17.42 28.13
C ALA A 32 24.02 -15.89 28.18
N GLN A 33 23.83 -15.29 29.37
CA GLN A 33 23.94 -13.84 29.55
C GLN A 33 25.35 -13.33 29.26
N ARG A 34 26.38 -14.03 29.73
CA ARG A 34 27.78 -13.63 29.59
C ARG A 34 28.27 -13.83 28.16
N THR A 35 28.01 -14.99 27.57
CA THR A 35 28.49 -15.38 26.25
C THR A 35 27.84 -14.57 25.13
N HIS A 36 26.53 -14.30 25.25
CA HIS A 36 25.78 -13.62 24.20
C HIS A 36 25.43 -12.16 24.53
N HIS A 37 25.87 -11.64 25.69
CA HIS A 37 25.53 -10.30 26.18
C HIS A 37 24.02 -10.02 26.24
N ILE A 38 23.25 -11.03 26.63
CA ILE A 38 21.78 -10.97 26.69
C ILE A 38 21.35 -10.71 28.12
N SER A 39 20.34 -9.85 28.31
CA SER A 39 19.82 -9.55 29.64
C SER A 39 18.99 -10.71 30.21
N ALA A 40 18.91 -10.80 31.55
CA ALA A 40 18.09 -11.80 32.24
C ALA A 40 16.63 -11.74 31.78
N ASN A 41 16.13 -10.52 31.62
CA ASN A 41 14.74 -10.26 31.27
C ASN A 41 14.42 -10.75 29.85
N LEU A 42 15.36 -10.55 28.92
CA LEU A 42 15.20 -10.99 27.54
C LEU A 42 15.21 -12.53 27.43
N ILE A 43 16.11 -13.20 28.17
CA ILE A 43 16.12 -14.67 28.26
C ILE A 43 14.82 -15.19 28.87
N HIS A 44 14.33 -14.56 29.95
CA HIS A 44 13.09 -14.98 30.59
C HIS A 44 11.89 -14.85 29.65
N MET A 45 11.78 -13.74 28.93
CA MET A 45 10.73 -13.51 27.94
C MET A 45 10.77 -14.55 26.83
N TRP A 46 11.92 -14.80 26.22
CA TRP A 46 12.06 -15.81 25.17
C TRP A 46 11.75 -17.21 25.65
N LEU A 47 12.20 -17.59 26.85
CA LEU A 47 11.86 -18.89 27.44
C LEU A 47 10.37 -19.04 27.70
N THR A 48 9.67 -17.95 28.04
CA THR A 48 8.23 -17.95 28.27
C THR A 48 7.47 -18.09 26.95
N GLN A 49 7.88 -17.38 25.90
CA GLN A 49 7.34 -17.52 24.54
C GLN A 49 7.66 -18.90 23.95
N PHE A 50 8.84 -19.45 24.21
CA PHE A 50 9.25 -20.79 23.79
C PHE A 50 8.35 -21.86 24.39
N ASP A 51 8.09 -21.80 25.70
CA ASP A 51 7.22 -22.76 26.40
C ASP A 51 5.78 -22.72 25.87
N ARG A 52 5.34 -21.56 25.33
CA ARG A 52 4.02 -21.38 24.71
C ARG A 52 3.98 -21.72 23.22
N GLY A 53 5.12 -21.93 22.58
CA GLY A 53 5.23 -22.11 21.12
C GLY A 53 5.08 -20.81 20.32
N GLU A 54 5.18 -19.64 20.96
CA GLU A 54 4.97 -18.31 20.36
C GLU A 54 6.27 -17.66 19.84
N LEU A 55 7.44 -18.23 20.17
CA LEU A 55 8.74 -17.63 19.88
C LEU A 55 9.00 -17.38 18.37
N THR A 56 8.36 -18.15 17.49
CA THR A 56 8.47 -18.02 16.03
C THR A 56 7.48 -17.01 15.43
N SER A 57 6.43 -16.63 16.15
CA SER A 57 5.38 -15.72 15.65
C SER A 57 5.89 -14.28 15.54
N GLU A 58 6.59 -13.80 16.57
CA GLU A 58 6.99 -12.38 16.66
C GLU A 58 7.95 -11.94 15.54
N GLU A 59 8.79 -12.84 15.04
CA GLU A 59 9.78 -12.49 14.01
C GLU A 59 9.22 -12.57 12.59
N ALA A 60 8.29 -13.50 12.38
CA ALA A 60 7.48 -13.51 11.17
C ALA A 60 6.68 -12.21 11.06
N GLU A 61 6.06 -11.76 12.16
CA GLU A 61 5.32 -10.50 12.21
C GLU A 61 6.23 -9.29 11.91
N ALA A 62 7.42 -9.21 12.51
CA ALA A 62 8.32 -8.08 12.32
C ALA A 62 8.88 -7.94 10.88
N SER A 63 9.20 -9.06 10.22
CA SER A 63 9.65 -9.06 8.81
C SER A 63 8.52 -8.66 7.87
N VAL A 64 7.33 -9.20 8.14
CA VAL A 64 6.12 -8.95 7.36
C VAL A 64 5.71 -7.47 7.44
N ILE A 65 5.88 -6.81 8.58
CA ILE A 65 5.59 -5.37 8.74
C ILE A 65 6.48 -4.51 7.83
N ALA A 66 7.79 -4.76 7.77
CA ALA A 66 8.70 -3.97 6.92
C ALA A 66 8.39 -4.13 5.42
N GLU A 67 8.02 -5.34 5.00
CA GLU A 67 7.58 -5.59 3.62
C GLU A 67 6.25 -4.90 3.30
N TYR A 68 5.32 -4.85 4.26
CA TYR A 68 4.07 -4.13 4.10
C TYR A 68 4.28 -2.62 4.03
N GLU A 69 5.15 -2.04 4.85
CA GLU A 69 5.51 -0.61 4.78
C GLU A 69 6.07 -0.24 3.39
N ALA A 70 6.94 -1.07 2.83
CA ALA A 70 7.48 -0.85 1.48
C ALA A 70 6.39 -0.92 0.39
N LYS A 71 5.45 -1.87 0.51
CA LYS A 71 4.30 -2.00 -0.40
C LYS A 71 3.35 -0.81 -0.30
N ILE A 72 3.06 -0.36 0.92
CA ILE A 72 2.22 0.83 1.18
C ILE A 72 2.86 2.04 0.50
N ALA A 73 4.14 2.31 0.74
CA ALA A 73 4.84 3.45 0.14
C ALA A 73 4.89 3.38 -1.40
N ALA A 74 4.98 2.18 -1.98
CA ALA A 74 4.92 1.97 -3.42
C ALA A 74 3.53 2.26 -3.99
N LEU A 75 2.48 1.83 -3.29
CA LEU A 75 1.09 2.08 -3.67
C LEU A 75 0.73 3.56 -3.55
N GLU A 76 1.12 4.23 -2.47
CA GLU A 76 0.90 5.66 -2.26
C GLU A 76 1.51 6.50 -3.39
N ARG A 77 2.74 6.16 -3.82
CA ARG A 77 3.39 6.79 -4.99
C ARG A 77 2.59 6.60 -6.28
N LYS A 78 2.09 5.39 -6.54
CA LYS A 78 1.26 5.11 -7.72
C LYS A 78 -0.07 5.86 -7.68
N VAL A 79 -0.72 5.94 -6.51
CA VAL A 79 -1.96 6.72 -6.35
C VAL A 79 -1.73 8.19 -6.68
N GLY A 80 -0.62 8.78 -6.22
CA GLY A 80 -0.25 10.15 -6.58
C GLY A 80 -0.06 10.34 -8.09
N GLN A 81 0.67 9.44 -8.74
CA GLN A 81 0.87 9.48 -10.20
C GLN A 81 -0.45 9.40 -10.98
N LEU A 82 -1.29 8.41 -10.65
CA LEU A 82 -2.59 8.22 -11.31
C LEU A 82 -3.52 9.41 -11.10
N THR A 83 -3.49 10.05 -9.93
CA THR A 83 -4.29 11.26 -9.65
C THR A 83 -3.88 12.40 -10.58
N MET A 84 -2.57 12.62 -10.75
CA MET A 84 -2.06 13.66 -11.65
C MET A 84 -2.41 13.38 -13.11
N GLU A 85 -2.28 12.12 -13.57
CA GLU A 85 -2.67 11.71 -14.93
C GLU A 85 -4.17 11.96 -15.18
N LEU A 86 -5.01 11.60 -14.21
CA LEU A 86 -6.46 11.78 -14.29
C LEU A 86 -6.84 13.27 -14.36
N ASP A 87 -6.18 14.12 -13.58
CA ASP A 87 -6.37 15.58 -13.64
C ASP A 87 -5.96 16.16 -15.00
N LEU A 88 -4.86 15.68 -15.60
CA LEU A 88 -4.44 16.09 -16.94
C LEU A 88 -5.44 15.67 -18.02
N VAL A 89 -5.95 14.44 -17.97
CA VAL A 89 -6.97 13.94 -18.91
C VAL A 89 -8.29 14.73 -18.77
N LYS A 90 -8.74 14.98 -17.55
CA LYS A 90 -9.94 15.80 -17.30
C LYS A 90 -9.78 17.24 -17.80
N LYS A 91 -8.60 17.82 -17.62
CA LYS A 91 -8.31 19.21 -18.04
C LYS A 91 -8.21 19.37 -19.55
N THR A 92 -7.73 18.34 -20.26
CA THR A 92 -7.67 18.32 -21.74
C THR A 92 -9.01 17.96 -22.39
N SER A 93 -9.90 17.27 -21.66
CA SER A 93 -11.24 16.93 -22.13
C SER A 93 -12.27 18.07 -22.02
N ARG A 94 -11.90 19.28 -21.56
CA ARG A 94 -12.83 20.42 -21.60
C ARG A 94 -12.99 20.85 -23.07
N PRO A 95 -14.16 20.64 -23.73
CA PRO A 95 -14.37 21.19 -25.05
C PRO A 95 -14.33 22.72 -24.92
N PRO A 96 -13.80 23.46 -25.92
CA PRO A 96 -13.92 24.91 -25.93
C PRO A 96 -15.40 25.25 -25.76
N HIS A 97 -15.74 25.99 -24.69
CA HIS A 97 -17.05 26.63 -24.60
C HIS A 97 -17.24 27.42 -25.87
N GLY A 98 -18.26 27.02 -26.64
CA GLY A 98 -18.47 27.46 -28.01
C GLY A 98 -18.44 28.98 -28.11
N ALA A 99 -17.37 29.50 -28.70
CA ALA A 99 -17.41 30.79 -29.38
C ALA A 99 -18.15 30.58 -30.71
N SER A 100 -19.46 30.41 -30.66
CA SER A 100 -20.30 30.48 -31.86
C SER A 100 -20.63 31.95 -32.12
N SER A 101 -19.61 32.70 -32.54
CA SER A 101 -19.79 34.02 -33.16
C SER A 101 -20.05 33.82 -34.66
N GLY A 102 -21.21 34.27 -35.12
CA GLY A 102 -21.37 34.80 -36.48
C GLY A 102 -21.85 33.84 -37.58
N ARG A 103 -23.14 34.01 -37.92
CA ARG A 103 -23.81 33.72 -39.21
C ARG A 103 -24.08 32.25 -39.54
N SER A 104 -25.07 31.67 -38.85
CA SER A 104 -25.83 30.55 -39.42
C SER A 104 -26.73 31.10 -40.52
N SER A 105 -26.35 30.87 -41.79
CA SER A 105 -27.17 31.17 -42.95
C SER A 105 -28.44 30.32 -42.94
N ILE A 106 -29.61 30.97 -42.88
CA ILE A 106 -30.90 30.32 -43.08
C ILE A 106 -30.94 29.77 -44.51
N VAL A 107 -30.89 28.45 -44.65
CA VAL A 107 -31.25 27.76 -45.89
C VAL A 107 -32.76 27.66 -45.91
N THR A 108 -33.40 28.64 -46.55
CA THR A 108 -34.81 28.55 -46.94
C THR A 108 -34.92 27.48 -48.01
N GLY A 109 -35.53 26.33 -47.68
CA GLY A 109 -35.87 25.30 -48.66
C GLY A 109 -36.96 25.78 -49.63
N PRO A 110 -37.02 25.24 -50.87
CA PRO A 110 -37.99 25.66 -51.86
C PRO A 110 -39.43 25.38 -51.42
N GLY A 111 -40.32 26.34 -51.71
CA GLY A 111 -41.72 26.35 -51.29
C GLY A 111 -42.49 25.13 -51.78
N GLY A 112 -43.30 24.55 -50.88
CA GLY A 112 -44.18 23.43 -51.18
C GLY A 112 -45.11 23.76 -52.35
N ALA A 113 -45.07 22.90 -53.38
CA ALA A 113 -45.98 22.97 -54.51
C ALA A 113 -47.42 22.81 -54.02
N LEU A 114 -48.29 23.76 -54.37
CA LEU A 114 -49.74 23.57 -54.28
C LEU A 114 -50.13 22.46 -55.26
N SER A 115 -50.60 21.35 -54.70
CA SER A 115 -51.31 20.31 -55.44
C SER A 115 -52.71 20.84 -55.77
N ASP A 116 -52.84 21.56 -56.90
CA ASP A 116 -54.14 21.87 -57.49
C ASP A 116 -54.57 20.68 -58.37
N GLY A 117 -55.44 19.84 -57.81
CA GLY A 117 -56.02 18.70 -58.50
C GLY A 117 -57.51 18.63 -58.21
N GLY A 118 -58.33 19.23 -59.06
CA GLY A 118 -59.78 19.18 -58.94
C GLY A 118 -60.51 19.72 -60.16
N ALA A 119 -60.63 18.87 -61.19
CA ALA A 119 -61.23 19.15 -62.48
C ALA A 119 -62.73 19.53 -62.41
N LYS A 120 -63.15 20.38 -63.36
CA LYS A 120 -64.54 20.68 -63.69
C LYS A 120 -65.14 19.59 -64.58
N LEU A 121 -66.35 19.12 -64.24
CA LEU A 121 -67.59 19.05 -65.03
C LEU A 121 -68.55 18.02 -64.42
#